data_AF-A0A673FVE5-F1
#
_entry.id   AF-A0A673FVE5-F1
#
_cell.length_a   1.000
_cell.length_b   1.000
_cell.length_c   1.000
_cell.angle_alpha   90.00
_cell.angle_beta   90.00
_cell.angle_gamma   90.00
#
_symmetry.space_group_name_H-M   'P 1'
#
loop_
_entity.id
_entity.type
_entity.pdbx_description
1 polymer ?
#
loop_
_entity_poly.entity_id
_entity_poly.type
_entity_poly.pdbx_seq_one_letter_code
_entity_poly.pdbx_strand_id
1 'polypeptide(L)'
;ILKILIVTVQLVLFGLSNEMVVTFKEENTASFKHLFLKDYDDSNDALAVYTQSDVYDHMFYTIEQYLALPETTVGRYAYVYNVGVNGSALSLCQQYYKKGRIDPANDTFNIDPHVVTDCIGVNPLSTPTAGLGRDYRNFTLKFHKLINVTIQFQLKAINLQTIIHNEIP
;
A
#
# COMPACT_ATOMS: atom_id res chain seq x y z
N ILE A 1 -27.48 30.88 -26.87
CA ILE A 1 -27.63 31.18 -25.43
C ILE A 1 -28.03 29.92 -24.64
N LEU A 2 -29.16 29.27 -24.96
CA LEU A 2 -29.61 28.03 -24.26
C LEU A 2 -28.54 26.92 -24.19
N LYS A 3 -27.87 26.60 -25.31
CA LYS A 3 -26.77 25.59 -25.33
C LYS A 3 -25.65 25.93 -24.35
N ILE A 4 -25.28 27.21 -24.26
CA ILE A 4 -24.21 27.65 -23.34
C ILE A 4 -24.66 27.36 -21.91
N LEU A 5 -25.88 27.76 -21.56
CA LEU A 5 -26.45 27.55 -20.22
C LEU A 5 -26.51 26.06 -19.84
N ILE A 6 -26.96 25.20 -20.77
CA ILE A 6 -27.03 23.74 -20.54
C ILE A 6 -25.63 23.14 -20.35
N VAL A 7 -24.66 23.51 -21.19
CA VAL A 7 -23.29 22.98 -21.08
C VAL A 7 -22.63 23.44 -19.78
N THR A 8 -22.83 24.70 -19.36
CA THR A 8 -22.28 25.19 -18.10
C THR A 8 -22.88 24.45 -16.90
N VAL A 9 -24.19 24.22 -16.87
CA VAL A 9 -24.85 23.44 -15.80
C VAL A 9 -24.34 22.00 -15.76
N GLN A 10 -24.23 21.35 -16.92
CA GLN A 10 -23.69 19.99 -17.03
C GLN A 10 -22.26 19.91 -16.49
N LEU A 11 -21.42 20.90 -16.80
CA LEU A 11 -20.02 20.94 -16.35
C LEU A 11 -19.92 21.13 -14.83
N VAL A 12 -20.78 21.97 -14.23
CA VAL A 12 -20.82 22.16 -12.78
C VAL A 12 -21.25 20.89 -12.05
N LEU A 13 -22.33 20.23 -12.51
CA LEU A 13 -22.80 18.97 -11.91
C LEU A 13 -21.74 17.87 -11.99
N PHE A 14 -21.09 17.74 -13.16
CA PHE A 14 -19.98 16.80 -13.33
C PHE A 14 -18.78 17.14 -12.43
N GLY A 15 -18.48 18.44 -12.25
CA GLY A 15 -17.42 18.90 -11.36
C GLY A 15 -17.65 18.48 -9.92
N LEU A 16 -18.84 18.73 -9.38
CA LEU A 16 -19.22 18.39 -8.01
C LEU A 16 -19.14 16.88 -7.73
N SER A 17 -19.61 16.06 -8.68
CA SER A 17 -19.58 14.60 -8.54
C SER A 17 -18.15 14.05 -8.51
N ASN A 18 -17.27 14.54 -9.40
CA ASN A 18 -15.86 14.14 -9.40
C ASN A 18 -15.10 14.66 -8.19
N GLU A 19 -15.40 15.88 -7.73
CA GLU A 19 -14.78 16.46 -6.53
C GLU A 19 -15.01 15.54 -5.33
N MET A 20 -16.23 15.04 -5.13
CA MET A 20 -16.53 14.12 -4.03
C MET A 20 -15.74 12.81 -4.10
N VAL A 21 -15.57 12.23 -5.30
CA VAL A 21 -14.76 11.01 -5.48
C VAL A 21 -13.29 11.27 -5.20
N VAL A 22 -12.77 12.42 -5.64
CA VAL A 22 -11.39 12.84 -5.38
C VAL A 22 -11.17 13.06 -3.89
N THR A 23 -12.05 13.81 -3.22
CA THR A 23 -11.97 14.05 -1.77
C THR A 23 -12.01 12.75 -1.00
N PHE A 24 -12.93 11.83 -1.32
CA PHE A 24 -12.98 10.51 -0.68
C PHE A 24 -11.66 9.76 -0.84
N LYS A 25 -11.09 9.75 -2.05
CA LYS A 25 -9.80 9.10 -2.31
C LYS A 25 -8.66 9.75 -1.53
N GLU A 26 -8.60 11.07 -1.48
CA GLU A 26 -7.56 11.83 -0.79
C GLU A 26 -7.63 11.63 0.73
N GLU A 27 -8.82 11.73 1.33
CA GLU A 27 -9.03 11.50 2.77
C GLU A 27 -8.69 10.06 3.19
N ASN A 28 -9.08 9.06 2.38
CA ASN A 28 -8.70 7.67 2.63
C ASN A 28 -7.18 7.48 2.50
N THR A 29 -6.56 8.12 1.50
CA THR A 29 -5.10 8.04 1.30
C THR A 29 -4.36 8.65 2.50
N ALA A 30 -4.79 9.82 2.98
CA ALA A 30 -4.23 10.45 4.17
C ALA A 30 -4.38 9.55 5.41
N SER A 31 -5.58 8.99 5.61
CA SER A 31 -5.83 8.04 6.70
C SER A 31 -4.94 6.80 6.62
N PHE A 32 -4.71 6.26 5.42
CA PHE A 32 -3.84 5.11 5.20
C PHE A 32 -2.37 5.42 5.46
N LYS A 33 -1.88 6.63 5.17
CA LYS A 33 -0.51 7.03 5.55
C LYS A 33 -0.34 6.96 7.06
N HIS A 34 -1.24 7.58 7.82
CA HIS A 34 -1.20 7.58 9.28
C HIS A 34 -1.37 6.18 9.89
N LEU A 35 -2.11 5.30 9.23
CA LEU A 35 -2.35 3.95 9.72
C LEU A 35 -1.19 2.99 9.44
N PHE A 36 -0.66 3.00 8.22
CA PHE A 36 0.28 1.99 7.74
C PHE A 36 1.75 2.42 7.83
N LEU A 37 2.04 3.73 7.81
CA LEU A 37 3.39 4.25 7.94
C LEU A 37 3.64 4.59 9.41
N LYS A 38 4.54 3.84 10.05
CA LYS A 38 4.95 4.09 11.43
C LYS A 38 5.57 5.48 11.54
N ASP A 39 5.20 6.22 12.59
CA ASP A 39 5.72 7.55 12.91
C ASP A 39 5.58 8.58 11.77
N TYR A 40 4.58 8.40 10.91
CA TYR A 40 4.26 9.37 9.86
C TYR A 40 3.68 10.65 10.47
N ASP A 41 4.14 11.79 9.94
CA ASP A 41 3.68 13.12 10.32
C ASP A 41 3.47 13.96 9.05
N ASP A 42 2.47 14.83 9.07
CA ASP A 42 2.05 15.64 7.92
C ASP A 42 3.04 16.79 7.62
N SER A 43 4.03 17.01 8.48
CA SER A 43 5.06 18.04 8.29
C SER A 43 6.17 17.66 7.30
N ASN A 44 6.39 16.37 7.05
CA ASN A 44 7.48 15.87 6.22
C ASN A 44 6.96 15.29 4.90
N ASP A 45 7.33 15.92 3.79
CA ASP A 45 6.95 15.47 2.43
C ASP A 45 7.47 14.07 2.08
N ALA A 46 8.54 13.59 2.73
CA ALA A 46 9.10 12.26 2.51
C ALA A 46 9.59 11.61 3.82
N LEU A 47 8.86 10.61 4.29
CA LEU A 47 9.31 9.73 5.38
C LEU A 47 10.41 8.80 4.87
N ALA A 48 11.59 8.86 5.51
CA ALA A 48 12.73 8.01 5.19
C ALA A 48 13.29 7.36 6.45
N VAL A 49 13.75 6.11 6.31
CA VAL A 49 14.39 5.32 7.36
C VAL A 49 15.85 5.06 6.99
N TYR A 50 16.73 5.07 8.00
CA TYR A 50 18.19 5.11 7.77
C TYR A 50 18.94 3.90 8.34
N THR A 51 18.26 3.02 9.09
CA THR A 51 18.88 1.80 9.63
C THR A 51 18.16 0.55 9.12
N GLN A 52 18.88 -0.56 9.05
CA GLN A 52 18.30 -1.84 8.61
C GLN A 52 17.22 -2.33 9.59
N SER A 53 17.41 -2.10 10.90
CA SER A 53 16.40 -2.42 11.91
C SER A 53 15.13 -1.60 11.71
N ASP A 54 15.26 -0.29 11.45
CA ASP A 54 14.09 0.56 11.23
C ASP A 54 13.33 0.14 9.97
N VAL A 55 14.02 -0.28 8.91
CA VAL A 55 13.36 -0.83 7.71
C VAL A 55 12.50 -2.04 8.06
N TYR A 56 13.02 -2.99 8.86
CA TYR A 56 12.24 -4.14 9.31
C TYR A 56 11.08 -3.72 10.22
N ASP A 57 11.32 -2.81 11.17
CA ASP A 57 10.31 -2.35 12.10
C ASP A 57 9.14 -1.66 11.38
N HIS A 58 9.42 -0.77 10.42
CA HIS A 58 8.39 -0.12 9.61
C HIS A 58 7.66 -1.12 8.72
N MET A 59 8.38 -2.06 8.09
CA MET A 59 7.79 -3.10 7.25
C MET A 59 6.84 -4.01 8.04
N PHE A 60 7.26 -4.47 9.22
CA PHE A 60 6.43 -5.32 10.08
C PHE A 60 5.27 -4.56 10.69
N TYR A 61 5.47 -3.31 11.09
CA TYR A 61 4.39 -2.44 11.56
C TYR A 61 3.27 -2.33 10.52
N THR A 62 3.60 -2.07 9.25
CA THR A 62 2.60 -2.00 8.17
C THR A 62 1.79 -3.29 8.06
N ILE A 63 2.45 -4.45 8.12
CA ILE A 63 1.79 -5.76 8.01
C ILE A 63 0.91 -6.02 9.23
N GLU A 64 1.39 -5.71 10.44
CA GLU A 64 0.62 -5.88 11.67
C GLU A 64 -0.62 -4.98 11.69
N GLN A 65 -0.51 -3.73 11.25
CA GLN A 65 -1.65 -2.82 11.11
C GLN A 65 -2.64 -3.31 10.04
N TYR A 66 -2.14 -3.85 8.93
CA TYR A 66 -3.01 -4.48 7.94
C TYR A 66 -3.76 -5.68 8.51
N LEU A 67 -3.12 -6.51 9.33
CA LEU A 67 -3.76 -7.68 9.96
C LEU A 67 -4.76 -7.31 11.06
N ALA A 68 -4.53 -6.19 11.76
CA ALA A 68 -5.40 -5.66 12.83
C ALA A 68 -6.46 -4.67 12.32
N LEU A 69 -6.52 -4.41 11.00
CA LEU A 69 -7.35 -3.38 10.39
C LEU A 69 -8.80 -3.31 10.88
N PRO A 70 -9.56 -4.43 11.01
CA PRO A 70 -10.97 -4.37 11.39
C PRO A 70 -11.18 -3.93 12.84
N GLU A 71 -10.15 -4.04 13.68
CA GLU A 71 -10.19 -3.72 15.11
C GLU A 71 -9.65 -2.31 15.41
N THR A 72 -8.70 -1.82 14.61
CA THR A 72 -7.99 -0.56 14.87
C THR A 72 -8.55 0.65 14.13
N THR A 73 -9.22 0.45 12.99
CA THR A 73 -9.66 1.58 12.15
C THR A 73 -11.07 2.06 12.45
N VAL A 74 -11.28 3.38 12.39
CA VAL A 74 -12.61 4.00 12.46
C VAL A 74 -13.43 3.72 11.18
N GLY A 75 -12.76 3.68 10.02
CA GLY A 75 -13.39 3.35 8.75
C GLY A 75 -13.71 1.86 8.63
N ARG A 76 -14.76 1.52 7.87
CA ARG A 76 -15.09 0.12 7.58
C ARG A 76 -14.43 -0.31 6.27
N TYR A 77 -13.37 -1.10 6.40
CA TYR A 77 -12.63 -1.67 5.28
C TYR A 77 -12.80 -3.19 5.21
N ALA A 78 -12.92 -3.71 4.00
CA ALA A 78 -12.95 -5.14 3.73
C ALA A 78 -11.73 -5.56 2.91
N TYR A 79 -11.10 -6.67 3.29
CA TYR A 79 -10.00 -7.26 2.55
C TYR A 79 -10.45 -7.82 1.20
N VAL A 80 -9.57 -7.72 0.21
CA VAL A 80 -9.73 -8.42 -1.08
C VAL A 80 -8.75 -9.58 -1.11
N TYR A 81 -9.25 -10.79 -1.32
CA TYR A 81 -8.45 -12.01 -1.43
C TYR A 81 -8.10 -12.32 -2.89
N ASN A 82 -7.10 -13.17 -3.11
CA ASN A 82 -6.63 -13.59 -4.44
C ASN A 82 -6.06 -12.47 -5.32
N VAL A 83 -5.62 -11.37 -4.71
CA VAL A 83 -4.93 -10.26 -5.40
C VAL A 83 -3.42 -10.34 -5.22
N GLY A 84 -2.97 -10.98 -4.16
CA GLY A 84 -1.57 -11.18 -3.86
C GLY A 84 -1.00 -12.48 -4.42
N VAL A 85 0.29 -12.69 -4.19
CA VAL A 85 0.99 -13.89 -4.64
C VAL A 85 0.43 -15.14 -3.97
N ASN A 86 0.32 -16.24 -4.72
CA ASN A 86 -0.25 -17.51 -4.24
C ASN A 86 -1.68 -17.38 -3.69
N GLY A 87 -2.48 -16.44 -4.21
CA GLY A 87 -3.87 -16.25 -3.79
C GLY A 87 -4.03 -15.47 -2.48
N SER A 88 -2.95 -14.84 -1.98
CA SER A 88 -3.02 -14.07 -0.75
C SER A 88 -3.80 -12.75 -0.88
N ALA A 89 -4.11 -12.13 0.26
CA ALA A 89 -4.73 -10.81 0.33
C ALA A 89 -3.69 -9.67 0.27
N LEU A 90 -2.49 -9.92 0.79
CA LEU A 90 -1.34 -9.02 0.77
C LEU A 90 -0.12 -9.71 0.17
N SER A 91 0.67 -8.98 -0.60
CA SER A 91 1.99 -9.39 -1.10
C SER A 91 3.08 -8.51 -0.49
N LEU A 92 4.07 -9.13 0.14
CA LEU A 92 5.34 -8.49 0.48
C LEU A 92 6.39 -8.95 -0.53
N CYS A 93 6.94 -8.02 -1.29
CA CYS A 93 7.91 -8.28 -2.35
C CYS A 93 9.19 -7.49 -2.13
N GLN A 94 10.32 -8.07 -2.48
CA GLN A 94 11.60 -7.38 -2.62
C GLN A 94 12.09 -7.49 -4.06
N GLN A 95 12.61 -6.41 -4.61
CA GLN A 95 13.32 -6.42 -5.89
C GLN A 95 14.80 -6.19 -5.63
N TYR A 96 15.65 -7.02 -6.21
CA TYR A 96 17.10 -6.95 -6.02
C TYR A 96 17.87 -7.43 -7.25
N TYR A 97 19.12 -6.99 -7.39
CA TYR A 97 19.98 -7.45 -8.49
C TYR A 97 20.35 -8.93 -8.33
N LYS A 98 20.31 -9.69 -9.42
CA LYS A 98 20.60 -11.14 -9.42
C LYS A 98 21.95 -11.42 -8.76
N LYS A 99 22.99 -10.68 -9.17
CA LYS A 99 24.30 -10.61 -8.53
C LYS A 99 24.59 -9.17 -8.15
N GLY A 100 25.13 -8.96 -6.95
CA GLY A 100 25.48 -7.64 -6.46
C GLY A 100 26.54 -7.76 -5.38
N ARG A 101 27.75 -8.18 -5.77
CA ARG A 101 28.89 -8.16 -4.84
C ARG A 101 29.50 -6.76 -4.94
N ILE A 102 29.42 -6.00 -3.86
CA ILE A 102 30.00 -4.67 -3.77
C ILE A 102 30.93 -4.70 -2.56
N ASP A 103 32.21 -4.46 -2.79
CA ASP A 103 33.23 -4.41 -1.75
C ASP A 103 33.98 -3.08 -1.87
N PRO A 104 33.51 -2.03 -1.17
CA PRO A 104 34.11 -0.71 -1.22
C PRO A 104 35.54 -0.68 -0.67
N ALA A 105 35.90 -1.59 0.25
CA ALA A 105 37.23 -1.61 0.85
C ALA A 105 38.31 -2.03 -0.17
N ASN A 106 37.92 -2.80 -1.18
CA ASN A 106 38.80 -3.31 -2.24
C ASN A 106 38.54 -2.62 -3.60
N ASP A 107 37.72 -1.57 -3.66
CA ASP A 107 37.31 -0.89 -4.90
C ASP A 107 36.74 -1.84 -5.99
N THR A 108 36.12 -2.97 -5.57
CA THR A 108 35.58 -3.95 -6.52
C THR A 108 34.06 -4.05 -6.45
N PHE A 109 33.45 -4.19 -7.61
CA PHE A 109 32.03 -4.50 -7.73
C PHE A 109 31.79 -5.49 -8.87
N ASN A 110 30.81 -6.38 -8.69
CA ASN A 110 30.31 -7.27 -9.71
C ASN A 110 28.77 -7.31 -9.58
N ILE A 111 28.13 -6.60 -10.50
CA ILE A 111 26.68 -6.42 -10.53
C ILE A 111 26.14 -7.00 -11.82
N ASP A 112 25.14 -7.85 -11.68
CA ASP A 112 24.31 -8.31 -12.79
C ASP A 112 23.01 -7.49 -12.76
N PRO A 113 22.75 -6.63 -13.76
CA PRO A 113 21.62 -5.71 -13.74
C PRO A 113 20.26 -6.41 -13.87
N HIS A 114 20.22 -7.73 -14.07
CA HIS A 114 18.96 -8.47 -14.06
C HIS A 114 18.28 -8.38 -12.69
N VAL A 115 17.06 -7.85 -12.69
CA VAL A 115 16.23 -7.71 -11.48
C VAL A 115 15.53 -9.03 -11.19
N VAL A 116 15.63 -9.47 -9.94
CA VAL A 116 14.89 -10.61 -9.39
C VAL A 116 13.85 -10.07 -8.42
N THR A 117 12.61 -10.51 -8.57
CA THR A 117 11.50 -10.20 -7.65
C THR A 117 11.23 -11.45 -6.81
N ASP A 118 11.26 -11.29 -5.49
CA ASP A 118 10.96 -12.35 -4.52
C ASP A 118 9.82 -11.88 -3.62
N CYS A 119 8.76 -12.68 -3.55
CA CYS A 119 7.50 -12.28 -2.92
C CYS A 119 6.95 -13.37 -2.02
N ILE A 120 6.33 -12.95 -0.92
CA ILE A 120 5.55 -13.81 -0.03
C ILE A 120 4.14 -13.27 0.14
N GLY A 121 3.19 -14.18 0.36
CA GLY A 121 1.78 -13.86 0.55
C GLY A 121 1.40 -13.85 2.02
N VAL A 122 0.62 -12.86 2.45
CA VAL A 122 0.09 -12.76 3.82
C VAL A 122 -1.44 -12.70 3.76
N ASN A 123 -2.11 -13.47 4.63
CA ASN A 123 -3.56 -13.50 4.75
C ASN A 123 -4.00 -13.13 6.17
N PRO A 124 -5.07 -12.33 6.32
CA PRO A 124 -5.71 -12.09 7.60
C PRO A 124 -6.36 -13.38 8.15
N LEU A 125 -6.38 -13.49 9.49
CA LEU A 125 -6.81 -14.69 10.22
C LEU A 125 -8.29 -15.06 10.03
N SER A 126 -9.11 -14.13 9.52
CA SER A 126 -10.54 -14.33 9.24
C SER A 126 -10.82 -15.30 8.07
N THR A 127 -9.78 -15.93 7.50
CA THR A 127 -9.89 -16.90 6.41
C THR A 127 -10.01 -18.34 6.95
N PRO A 128 -10.93 -19.18 6.42
CA PRO A 128 -11.07 -20.58 6.83
C PRO A 128 -9.85 -21.45 6.50
N THR A 129 -8.96 -21.01 5.60
CA THR A 129 -7.75 -21.71 5.19
C THR A 129 -6.61 -21.43 6.16
N ALA A 130 -6.62 -22.18 7.26
CA ALA A 130 -5.45 -22.34 8.13
C ALA A 130 -4.24 -22.78 7.28
N GLY A 131 -3.17 -21.97 7.22
CA GLY A 131 -1.93 -22.46 6.61
C GLY A 131 -0.74 -21.52 6.48
N LEU A 132 -0.92 -20.21 6.26
CA LEU A 132 0.22 -19.32 5.92
C LEU A 132 0.38 -18.10 6.84
N GLY A 133 -0.31 -18.10 7.98
CA GLY A 133 -0.30 -16.98 8.93
C GLY A 133 0.91 -17.00 9.86
N ARG A 134 2.10 -16.57 9.37
CA ARG A 134 3.22 -15.94 10.12
C ARG A 134 4.59 -15.97 9.43
N ASP A 135 4.72 -16.48 8.20
CA ASP A 135 6.03 -16.63 7.57
C ASP A 135 6.69 -15.29 7.17
N TYR A 136 5.95 -14.18 7.24
CA TYR A 136 6.49 -12.86 6.91
C TYR A 136 7.62 -12.40 7.83
N ARG A 137 7.69 -12.89 9.08
CA ARG A 137 8.79 -12.55 10.00
C ARG A 137 10.13 -13.19 9.60
N ASN A 138 10.11 -14.25 8.78
CA ASN A 138 11.32 -14.89 8.26
C ASN A 138 11.82 -14.22 6.96
N PHE A 139 11.13 -13.20 6.48
CA PHE A 139 11.48 -12.52 5.24
C PHE A 139 12.79 -11.73 5.41
N THR A 140 13.86 -12.19 4.76
CA THR A 140 15.19 -11.58 4.87
C THR A 140 15.50 -10.70 3.66
N LEU A 141 15.71 -9.41 3.89
CA LEU A 141 16.06 -8.41 2.88
C LEU A 141 17.54 -8.48 2.52
N LYS A 142 17.83 -8.42 1.21
CA LYS A 142 19.20 -8.45 0.67
C LYS A 142 19.76 -7.03 0.48
N PHE A 143 19.90 -6.26 1.56
CA PHE A 143 20.26 -4.82 1.52
C PHE A 143 21.40 -4.45 0.58
N HIS A 144 22.48 -5.25 0.53
CA HIS A 144 23.66 -5.00 -0.32
C HIS A 144 23.37 -4.98 -1.83
N LYS A 145 22.22 -5.49 -2.26
CA LYS A 145 21.80 -5.54 -3.68
C LYS A 145 20.32 -5.24 -3.88
N LEU A 146 19.69 -4.68 -2.85
CA LEU A 146 18.26 -4.36 -2.81
C LEU A 146 17.99 -3.11 -3.66
N ILE A 147 16.91 -3.14 -4.41
CA ILE A 147 16.41 -2.00 -5.19
C ILE A 147 15.26 -1.36 -4.43
N ASN A 148 14.24 -2.16 -4.08
CA ASN A 148 13.10 -1.70 -3.29
C ASN A 148 12.43 -2.88 -2.56
N VAL A 149 11.55 -2.52 -1.62
CA VAL A 149 10.59 -3.42 -0.98
C VAL A 149 9.22 -2.83 -1.21
N THR A 150 8.26 -3.67 -1.60
CA THR A 150 6.90 -3.25 -1.87
C THR A 150 5.92 -4.12 -1.07
N ILE A 151 5.01 -3.46 -0.36
CA ILE A 151 3.87 -4.08 0.29
C ILE A 151 2.65 -3.69 -0.53
N GLN A 152 1.96 -4.68 -1.09
CA GLN A 152 0.82 -4.47 -1.97
C GLN A 152 -0.40 -5.22 -1.46
N PHE A 153 -1.52 -4.51 -1.34
CA PHE A 153 -2.81 -5.08 -0.96
C PHE A 153 -3.94 -4.22 -1.53
N GLN A 154 -5.17 -4.74 -1.48
CA GLN A 154 -6.37 -4.00 -1.86
C GLN A 154 -7.39 -4.04 -0.73
N LEU A 155 -8.04 -2.89 -0.51
CA LEU A 155 -9.12 -2.71 0.46
C LEU A 155 -10.35 -2.18 -0.26
N LYS A 156 -11.53 -2.66 0.15
CA LYS A 156 -12.82 -2.13 -0.27
C LYS A 156 -13.40 -1.27 0.85
N ALA A 157 -13.93 -0.12 0.47
CA ALA A 157 -14.67 0.78 1.33
C ALA A 157 -15.96 1.19 0.64
N ILE A 158 -16.95 1.61 1.43
CA ILE A 158 -18.21 2.18 0.92
C ILE A 158 -18.17 3.67 1.20
N ASN A 159 -18.29 4.50 0.15
CA ASN A 159 -18.44 5.94 0.32
C ASN A 159 -19.89 6.25 0.73
N LEU A 160 -20.09 6.71 1.97
CA LEU A 160 -21.42 7.09 2.45
C LEU A 160 -21.84 8.49 1.99
N GLN A 161 -20.91 9.35 1.57
CA GLN A 161 -21.21 10.73 1.14
C GLN A 161 -21.98 10.77 -0.19
N THR A 162 -21.71 9.83 -1.09
CA THR A 162 -22.41 9.69 -2.39
C THR A 162 -23.88 9.28 -2.19
N ILE A 163 -24.14 8.45 -1.18
CA ILE A 163 -25.50 8.01 -0.81
C ILE A 163 -26.36 9.19 -0.35
N ILE A 164 -25.78 10.15 0.38
CA ILE A 164 -26.50 11.35 0.88
C ILE A 164 -26.96 12.26 -0.28
N HIS A 165 -26.21 12.27 -1.39
CA HIS A 165 -26.49 13.12 -2.54
C HIS A 165 -27.33 12.42 -3.63
N ASN A 166 -27.78 11.17 -3.39
CA ASN A 166 -28.44 10.31 -4.39
C ASN A 166 -27.64 10.14 -5.70
N GLU A 167 -26.35 10.42 -5.69
CA GLU A 167 -25.44 10.21 -6.81
C GLU A 167 -24.76 8.84 -6.61
N ILE A 168 -25.28 7.80 -7.26
CA ILE A 168 -24.69 6.45 -7.20
C ILE A 168 -23.73 6.29 -8.38
N PRO A 169 -22.51 5.76 -8.12
CA PRO A 169 -22.18 4.41 -8.60
C PRO A 169 -21.94 3.39 -7.48
#